data_AF-A0A359CHC5-F1
#
_entry.id   AF-A0A359CHC5-F1
#
_cell.length_a   1.000
_cell.length_b   1.000
_cell.length_c   1.000
_cell.angle_alpha   90.00
_cell.angle_beta   90.00
_cell.angle_gamma   90.00
#
_symmetry.space_group_name_H-M   'P 1'
#
loop_
_entity.id
_entity.type
_entity.pdbx_description
1 polymer ?
#
loop_
_entity_poly.entity_id
_entity_poly.type
_entity_poly.pdbx_seq_one_letter_code
_entity_poly.pdbx_strand_id
1 'polypeptide(L)'
;DIQKHILHLQLEELPEPILDVGSGKHGNLVKSLRAAGLIAYGIDRFSDCSWVEKADWLTYDYGMEKWGTIISNLGFSNHFLHHHLREDGNFIGYAKKYMEILNSLKLHGRMYYAPELPFIEQYLDKNSYSITKHAIENISLKATMIKRLK
;
A
#
# COMPACT_ATOMS: atom_id res chain seq x y z
N ASP A 1 -16.13 0.10 6.83
CA ASP A 1 -14.93 -0.66 7.21
C ASP A 1 -13.91 0.34 7.74
N ILE A 2 -13.37 0.10 8.94
CA ILE A 2 -12.44 1.02 9.63
C ILE A 2 -11.22 1.35 8.77
N GLN A 3 -10.71 0.38 8.01
CA GLN A 3 -9.53 0.58 7.15
C GLN A 3 -9.80 1.58 6.02
N LYS A 4 -10.97 1.49 5.36
CA LYS A 4 -11.38 2.43 4.31
C LYS A 4 -11.48 3.86 4.83
N HIS A 5 -11.97 4.01 6.06
CA HIS A 5 -12.08 5.30 6.72
C HIS A 5 -10.71 5.88 7.09
N ILE A 6 -9.83 5.09 7.73
CA ILE A 6 -8.47 5.53 8.09
C ILE A 6 -7.67 5.95 6.85
N LEU A 7 -7.80 5.20 5.75
CA LEU A 7 -7.06 5.46 4.50
C LEU A 7 -7.77 6.42 3.55
N HIS A 8 -8.93 6.97 3.93
CA HIS A 8 -9.73 7.89 3.10
C HIS A 8 -10.00 7.34 1.69
N LEU A 9 -10.31 6.04 1.59
CA LEU A 9 -10.57 5.38 0.31
C LEU A 9 -11.94 5.76 -0.23
N GLN A 10 -11.97 6.30 -1.45
CA GLN A 10 -13.18 6.55 -2.23
C GLN A 10 -13.32 5.46 -3.29
N LEU A 11 -14.26 4.53 -3.10
CA LEU A 11 -14.34 3.29 -3.87
C LEU A 11 -14.59 3.54 -5.36
N GLU A 12 -15.38 4.56 -5.67
CA GLU A 12 -15.76 4.97 -7.02
C GLU A 12 -14.56 5.51 -7.82
N GLU A 13 -13.46 5.83 -7.14
CA GLU A 13 -12.28 6.43 -7.75
C GLU A 13 -11.04 5.53 -7.74
N LEU A 14 -11.13 4.30 -7.22
CA LEU A 14 -9.96 3.40 -7.13
C LEU A 14 -9.61 2.83 -8.51
N PRO A 15 -8.46 3.19 -9.11
CA PRO A 15 -8.08 2.62 -10.39
C PRO A 15 -7.81 1.12 -10.23
N GLU A 16 -8.21 0.33 -11.23
CA GLU A 16 -8.10 -1.13 -11.20
C GLU A 16 -6.90 -1.65 -12.03
N PRO A 17 -6.35 -2.84 -11.71
CA PRO A 17 -6.73 -3.71 -10.59
C PRO A 17 -6.18 -3.22 -9.25
N ILE A 18 -6.82 -3.66 -8.16
CA ILE A 18 -6.48 -3.31 -6.77
C ILE A 18 -5.71 -4.46 -6.11
N LEU A 19 -4.59 -4.15 -5.45
CA LEU A 19 -3.84 -5.07 -4.60
C LEU A 19 -3.91 -4.62 -3.14
N ASP A 20 -4.37 -5.50 -2.25
CA ASP A 20 -4.34 -5.31 -0.80
C ASP A 20 -3.17 -6.08 -0.17
N VAL A 21 -2.16 -5.36 0.31
CA VAL A 21 -0.92 -5.90 0.88
C VAL A 21 -1.08 -6.08 2.38
N GLY A 22 -0.85 -7.31 2.86
CA GLY A 22 -1.14 -7.66 4.25
C GLY A 22 -2.65 -7.72 4.50
N SER A 23 -3.38 -8.29 3.55
CA SER A 23 -4.85 -8.36 3.55
C SER A 23 -5.45 -9.21 4.69
N GLY A 24 -4.58 -9.89 5.46
CA GLY A 24 -4.95 -10.78 6.55
C GLY A 24 -5.48 -12.12 6.06
N LYS A 25 -5.63 -13.04 7.01
CA LYS A 25 -6.09 -14.41 6.77
C LYS A 25 -7.40 -14.49 5.96
N HIS A 26 -8.31 -13.55 6.21
CA HIS A 26 -9.65 -13.56 5.64
C HIS A 26 -9.85 -12.60 4.46
N GLY A 27 -8.85 -11.77 4.11
CA GLY A 27 -8.93 -10.85 2.97
C GLY A 27 -10.18 -9.97 2.99
N ASN A 28 -10.59 -9.45 4.15
CA ASN A 28 -11.90 -8.81 4.33
C ASN A 28 -12.09 -7.59 3.42
N LEU A 29 -11.05 -6.76 3.28
CA LEU A 29 -11.09 -5.62 2.37
C LEU A 29 -11.21 -6.08 0.91
N VAL A 30 -10.39 -7.05 0.50
CA VAL A 30 -10.49 -7.65 -0.86
C VAL A 30 -11.89 -8.18 -1.12
N LYS A 31 -12.47 -8.94 -0.18
CA LYS A 31 -13.85 -9.44 -0.27
C LYS A 31 -14.86 -8.30 -0.43
N SER A 32 -14.73 -7.23 0.36
CA SER A 32 -15.61 -6.06 0.27
C SER A 32 -15.47 -5.30 -1.05
N LEU A 33 -14.26 -5.16 -1.59
CA LEU A 33 -14.01 -4.51 -2.88
C LEU A 33 -14.62 -5.33 -4.03
N ARG A 34 -14.42 -6.65 -4.02
CA ARG A 34 -15.01 -7.56 -5.01
C ARG A 34 -16.53 -7.57 -4.97
N ALA A 35 -17.12 -7.53 -3.77
CA ALA A 35 -18.56 -7.42 -3.60
C ALA A 35 -19.12 -6.09 -4.15
N ALA A 36 -18.30 -5.04 -4.21
CA ALA A 36 -18.64 -3.77 -4.85
C ALA A 36 -18.40 -3.77 -6.38
N GLY A 37 -18.03 -4.92 -6.97
CA GLY A 37 -17.80 -5.06 -8.42
C GLY A 37 -16.37 -4.76 -8.87
N LEU A 38 -15.45 -4.47 -7.94
CA LEU A 38 -14.07 -4.12 -8.27
C LEU A 38 -13.17 -5.36 -8.47
N ILE A 39 -12.21 -5.26 -9.38
CA ILE A 39 -11.13 -6.21 -9.63
C ILE A 39 -10.07 -6.03 -8.53
N ALA A 40 -10.25 -6.75 -7.42
CA ALA A 40 -9.34 -6.72 -6.28
C ALA A 40 -8.73 -8.10 -5.97
N TYR A 41 -7.47 -8.06 -5.55
CA TYR A 41 -6.64 -9.17 -5.11
C TYR A 41 -5.96 -8.82 -3.79
N GLY A 42 -5.53 -9.82 -3.03
CA GLY A 42 -4.72 -9.60 -1.83
C GLY A 42 -3.44 -10.42 -1.82
N ILE A 43 -2.50 -10.03 -0.98
CA ILE A 43 -1.39 -10.87 -0.54
C ILE A 43 -1.33 -10.90 0.98
N ASP A 44 -1.09 -12.08 1.56
CA ASP A 44 -0.84 -12.25 2.99
C ASP A 44 -0.14 -13.58 3.28
N ARG A 45 0.75 -13.65 4.27
CA ARG A 45 1.51 -14.87 4.60
C ARG A 45 0.63 -16.02 5.12
N PHE A 46 -0.56 -15.71 5.62
CA PHE A 46 -1.41 -16.69 6.32
C PHE A 46 -2.79 -16.86 5.70
N SER A 47 -3.00 -16.41 4.45
CA SER A 47 -4.32 -16.49 3.84
C SER A 47 -4.76 -17.92 3.49
N ASP A 48 -6.08 -18.11 3.58
CA ASP A 48 -6.82 -19.30 3.11
C ASP A 48 -7.86 -18.92 2.03
N CYS A 49 -7.84 -17.67 1.51
CA CYS A 49 -8.81 -17.19 0.52
C CYS A 49 -8.32 -17.36 -0.92
N SER A 50 -9.19 -17.77 -1.85
CA SER A 50 -8.81 -18.00 -3.25
C SER A 50 -8.43 -16.74 -4.04
N TRP A 51 -8.81 -15.56 -3.56
CA TRP A 51 -8.48 -14.25 -4.14
C TRP A 51 -7.34 -13.52 -3.38
N VAL A 52 -6.69 -14.21 -2.44
CA VAL A 52 -5.52 -13.72 -1.72
C VAL A 52 -4.40 -14.73 -1.92
N GLU A 53 -3.29 -14.27 -2.48
CA GLU A 53 -2.12 -15.11 -2.66
C GLU A 53 -1.34 -15.22 -1.34
N LYS A 54 -0.90 -16.43 -1.02
CA LYS A 54 -0.08 -16.67 0.17
C LYS A 54 1.37 -16.24 -0.09
N ALA A 55 1.70 -15.00 0.22
CA ALA A 55 3.00 -14.40 -0.10
C ALA A 55 3.56 -13.52 1.02
N ASP A 56 4.89 -13.40 1.06
CA ASP A 56 5.57 -12.37 1.84
C ASP A 56 5.71 -11.10 0.98
N TRP A 57 5.15 -9.99 1.45
CA TRP A 57 5.18 -8.72 0.73
C TRP A 57 6.61 -8.23 0.44
N LEU A 58 7.59 -8.60 1.27
CA LEU A 58 8.98 -8.18 1.05
C LEU A 58 9.63 -8.92 -0.12
N THR A 59 9.15 -10.12 -0.48
CA THR A 59 9.68 -10.92 -1.60
C THR A 59 8.71 -11.07 -2.76
N TYR A 60 7.46 -10.61 -2.61
CA TYR A 60 6.46 -10.59 -3.65
C TYR A 60 6.94 -9.78 -4.86
N ASP A 61 6.69 -10.31 -6.06
CA ASP A 61 6.94 -9.64 -7.33
C ASP A 61 5.72 -8.77 -7.69
N TYR A 62 5.87 -7.46 -7.49
CA TYR A 62 4.81 -6.51 -7.78
C TYR A 62 4.60 -6.29 -9.29
N GLY A 63 5.57 -6.67 -10.13
CA GLY A 63 5.60 -6.36 -11.56
C GLY A 63 5.79 -4.87 -11.86
N MET A 64 5.69 -4.50 -13.13
CA MET A 64 5.76 -3.11 -13.61
C MET A 64 4.42 -2.70 -14.19
N GLU A 65 3.94 -1.49 -13.88
CA GLU A 65 2.71 -0.92 -14.46
C GLU A 65 1.50 -1.86 -14.42
N LYS A 66 1.40 -2.64 -13.34
CA LYS A 66 0.42 -3.70 -13.16
C LYS A 66 -0.81 -3.22 -12.40
N TRP A 67 -0.63 -2.39 -11.38
CA TRP A 67 -1.65 -2.08 -10.40
C TRP A 67 -2.22 -0.68 -10.59
N GLY A 68 -3.55 -0.58 -10.63
CA GLY A 68 -4.22 0.71 -10.57
C GLY A 68 -4.23 1.26 -9.14
N THR A 69 -4.42 0.38 -8.15
CA THR A 69 -4.36 0.74 -6.73
C THR A 69 -3.58 -0.29 -5.95
N ILE A 70 -2.72 0.17 -5.05
CA ILE A 70 -2.11 -0.67 -4.01
C ILE A 70 -2.54 -0.09 -2.65
N ILE A 71 -3.11 -0.94 -1.82
CA ILE A 71 -3.51 -0.61 -0.45
C ILE A 71 -2.59 -1.40 0.46
N SER A 72 -1.94 -0.75 1.41
CA SER A 72 -1.04 -1.42 2.35
C SER A 72 -1.34 -0.94 3.75
N ASN A 73 -1.72 -1.85 4.64
CA ASN A 73 -2.00 -1.51 6.04
C ASN A 73 -0.71 -1.35 6.85
N LEU A 74 -0.89 -0.99 8.14
CA LEU A 74 0.08 -0.84 9.24
C LEU A 74 1.32 -1.75 9.21
N GLY A 75 1.23 -2.96 8.65
CA GLY A 75 2.37 -3.87 8.53
C GLY A 75 3.52 -3.28 7.69
N PHE A 76 3.24 -2.69 6.53
CA PHE A 76 4.32 -2.15 5.68
C PHE A 76 5.03 -0.96 6.34
N SER A 77 4.25 0.03 6.75
CA SER A 77 4.71 1.30 7.32
C SER A 77 5.35 1.13 8.69
N ASN A 78 4.77 0.32 9.59
CA ASN A 78 5.39 0.08 10.89
C ASN A 78 6.66 -0.74 10.75
N HIS A 79 6.70 -1.78 9.89
CA HIS A 79 7.95 -2.52 9.69
C HIS A 79 9.04 -1.61 9.10
N PHE A 80 8.72 -0.75 8.14
CA PHE A 80 9.69 0.21 7.60
C PHE A 80 10.17 1.17 8.70
N LEU A 81 9.25 1.76 9.48
CA LEU A 81 9.59 2.65 10.59
C LEU A 81 10.49 1.95 11.63
N HIS A 82 10.12 0.74 12.06
CA HIS A 82 10.88 -0.03 13.04
C HIS A 82 12.27 -0.44 12.54
N HIS A 83 12.42 -0.81 11.26
CA HIS A 83 13.73 -1.17 10.69
C HIS A 83 14.59 0.04 10.34
N HIS A 84 14.00 1.19 10.02
CA HIS A 84 14.76 2.42 9.78
C HIS A 84 15.42 2.95 11.06
N LEU A 85 14.82 2.70 12.23
CA LEU A 85 15.29 3.17 13.53
C LEU A 85 16.34 2.26 14.20
N ARG A 86 16.78 1.16 13.56
CA ARG A 86 17.78 0.24 14.11
C ARG A 86 19.08 0.28 13.32
N GLU A 87 20.21 0.36 14.03
CA GLU A 87 21.57 0.34 13.44
C GLU A 87 21.87 -0.93 12.61
N ASP A 88 21.14 -2.03 12.86
CA ASP A 88 21.27 -3.33 12.18
C ASP A 88 20.15 -3.61 11.14
N GLY A 89 19.24 -2.65 10.91
CA GLY A 89 18.09 -2.83 10.03
C GLY A 89 18.45 -2.82 8.54
N ASN A 90 17.81 -3.69 7.73
CA ASN A 90 17.96 -3.68 6.26
C ASN A 90 17.17 -2.53 5.59
N PHE A 91 17.42 -1.28 5.97
CA PHE A 91 16.70 -0.10 5.45
C PHE A 91 16.76 0.01 3.92
N ILE A 92 17.85 -0.44 3.29
CA ILE A 92 18.01 -0.45 1.82
C ILE A 92 17.01 -1.42 1.17
N GLY A 93 16.83 -2.62 1.73
CA GLY A 93 15.86 -3.59 1.21
C GLY A 93 14.43 -3.06 1.22
N TYR A 94 14.04 -2.40 2.33
CA TYR A 94 12.73 -1.75 2.45
C TYR A 94 12.56 -0.58 1.48
N ALA A 95 13.58 0.27 1.31
CA ALA A 95 13.55 1.37 0.34
C ALA A 95 13.45 0.87 -1.12
N LYS A 96 14.20 -0.19 -1.47
CA LYS A 96 14.11 -0.83 -2.80
C LYS A 96 12.72 -1.39 -3.05
N LYS A 97 12.17 -2.12 -2.07
CA LYS A 97 10.83 -2.70 -2.19
C LYS A 97 9.75 -1.61 -2.27
N TYR A 98 9.89 -0.52 -1.52
CA TYR A 98 9.02 0.65 -1.64
C TYR A 98 9.03 1.23 -3.07
N MET A 99 10.21 1.42 -3.67
CA MET A 99 10.30 1.90 -5.06
C MET A 99 9.74 0.88 -6.06
N GLU A 100 9.93 -0.42 -5.83
CA GLU A 100 9.32 -1.48 -6.64
C GLU A 100 7.79 -1.40 -6.62
N ILE A 101 7.19 -1.24 -5.43
CA ILE A 101 5.75 -1.03 -5.28
C ILE A 101 5.30 0.20 -6.07
N LEU A 102 6.00 1.34 -5.96
CA LEU A 102 5.65 2.55 -6.68
C LEU A 102 5.76 2.39 -8.21
N ASN A 103 6.81 1.72 -8.68
CA ASN A 103 7.01 1.44 -10.12
C ASN A 103 6.01 0.42 -10.67
N SER A 104 5.43 -0.42 -9.81
CA SER A 104 4.36 -1.34 -10.18
C SER A 104 3.01 -0.65 -10.41
N LEU A 105 2.84 0.60 -9.95
CA LEU A 105 1.64 1.37 -10.24
C LEU A 105 1.58 1.70 -11.73
N LYS A 106 0.39 1.58 -12.33
CA LYS A 106 0.08 2.16 -13.63
C LYS A 106 0.22 3.69 -13.58
N LEU A 107 0.28 4.33 -14.75
CA LEU A 107 0.11 5.77 -14.84
C LEU A 107 -1.20 6.19 -14.16
N HIS A 108 -1.13 7.20 -13.29
CA HIS A 108 -2.23 7.65 -12.41
C HIS A 108 -2.70 6.64 -11.36
N GLY A 109 -2.01 5.50 -11.24
CA GLY A 109 -2.21 4.55 -10.17
C GLY A 109 -1.83 5.13 -8.82
N ARG A 110 -2.42 4.57 -7.77
CA ARG A 110 -2.38 5.13 -6.41
C ARG A 110 -1.92 4.09 -5.39
N MET A 111 -1.04 4.47 -4.48
CA MET A 111 -0.68 3.69 -3.30
C MET A 111 -1.23 4.37 -2.05
N TYR A 112 -1.93 3.62 -1.20
CA TYR A 112 -2.50 4.09 0.06
C TYR A 112 -1.88 3.33 1.23
N TYR A 113 -1.40 4.03 2.25
CA TYR A 113 -0.88 3.41 3.47
C TYR A 113 -0.93 4.34 4.68
N ALA A 114 -0.82 3.76 5.87
CA ALA A 114 -0.71 4.49 7.13
C ALA A 114 0.11 3.67 8.15
N PRO A 115 0.91 4.29 9.04
CA PRO A 115 1.22 5.72 9.07
C PRO A 115 2.08 6.21 7.90
N GLU A 116 2.12 7.54 7.72
CA GLU A 116 3.05 8.23 6.83
C GLU A 116 4.52 7.88 7.11
N LEU A 117 5.36 7.96 6.07
CA LEU A 117 6.79 7.68 6.13
C LEU A 117 7.61 8.89 5.62
N PRO A 118 7.62 10.03 6.35
CA PRO A 118 8.21 11.28 5.85
C PRO A 118 9.68 11.15 5.42
N PHE A 119 10.42 10.27 6.10
CA PHE A 119 11.84 10.06 5.86
C PHE A 119 12.17 9.54 4.46
N ILE A 120 11.29 8.73 3.83
CA ILE A 120 11.48 8.22 2.47
C ILE A 120 10.68 9.02 1.44
N GLU A 121 9.49 9.47 1.82
CA GLU A 121 8.60 10.27 0.98
C GLU A 121 9.26 11.56 0.47
N GLN A 122 10.11 12.19 1.29
CA GLN A 122 10.82 13.42 0.92
C GLN A 122 11.77 13.28 -0.28
N TYR A 123 12.18 12.05 -0.61
CA TYR A 123 13.10 11.76 -1.71
C TYR A 123 12.39 11.41 -3.02
N LEU A 124 11.06 11.35 -3.03
CA LEU A 124 10.31 11.09 -4.26
C LEU A 124 10.41 12.26 -5.24
N ASP A 125 10.71 11.94 -6.51
CA ASP A 125 10.69 12.93 -7.58
C ASP A 125 9.27 13.46 -7.79
N LYS A 126 9.11 14.76 -7.55
CA LYS A 126 7.82 15.47 -7.65
C LYS A 126 7.27 15.52 -9.08
N ASN A 127 8.09 15.25 -10.09
CA ASN A 127 7.63 15.13 -11.47
C ASN A 127 7.07 13.74 -11.80
N SER A 128 7.43 12.74 -11.01
CA SER A 128 7.03 11.34 -11.19
C SER A 128 5.94 10.92 -10.19
N TYR A 129 5.87 11.56 -9.02
CA TYR A 129 4.90 11.23 -7.98
C TYR A 129 4.32 12.47 -7.29
N SER A 130 3.04 12.43 -6.95
CA SER A 130 2.39 13.37 -6.03
C SER A 130 2.00 12.67 -4.74
N ILE A 131 2.12 13.37 -3.62
CA ILE A 131 1.81 12.85 -2.28
C ILE A 131 0.69 13.69 -1.67
N THR A 132 -0.35 13.03 -1.18
CA THR A 132 -1.44 13.63 -0.38
C THR A 132 -1.49 12.96 0.98
N LYS A 133 -1.72 13.75 2.03
CA LYS A 133 -1.76 13.25 3.41
C LYS A 133 -3.09 13.61 4.04
N HIS A 134 -3.65 12.65 4.77
CA HIS A 134 -4.92 12.79 5.48
C HIS A 134 -4.70 12.55 6.97
N ALA A 135 -5.27 13.41 7.81
CA ALA A 135 -5.25 13.19 9.25
C ALA A 135 -6.03 11.92 9.61
N ILE A 136 -5.54 11.20 10.62
CA ILE A 136 -6.27 10.10 11.25
C ILE A 136 -6.86 10.63 12.56
N GLU A 137 -8.16 10.43 12.77
CA GLU A 137 -8.85 10.97 13.94
C GLU A 137 -8.20 10.50 15.25
N ASN A 138 -8.08 11.42 16.21
CA ASN A 138 -7.62 11.17 17.57
C ASN A 138 -6.15 10.70 17.71
N ILE A 139 -5.33 10.76 16.65
CA ILE A 139 -3.89 10.49 16.73
C ILE A 139 -3.08 11.49 15.88
N SER A 140 -1.78 11.63 16.17
CA SER A 140 -0.89 12.55 15.43
C SER A 140 -0.40 12.00 14.09
N LEU A 141 -0.68 10.73 13.79
CA LEU A 141 -0.27 10.06 12.56
C LEU A 141 -1.20 10.41 11.40
N LYS A 142 -0.66 10.34 10.17
CA LYS A 142 -1.40 10.57 8.93
C LYS A 142 -1.43 9.33 8.06
N ALA A 143 -2.46 9.23 7.23
CA ALA A 143 -2.48 8.33 6.08
C ALA A 143 -1.89 9.04 4.87
N THR A 144 -1.12 8.31 4.06
CA THR A 144 -0.51 8.80 2.82
C THR A 144 -1.18 8.15 1.62
N MET A 145 -1.47 8.98 0.61
CA MET A 145 -1.78 8.55 -0.76
C MET A 145 -0.67 9.06 -1.68
N ILE A 146 -0.02 8.15 -2.41
CA ILE A 146 0.95 8.48 -3.46
C ILE A 146 0.29 8.18 -4.80
N LYS A 147 0.32 9.13 -5.72
CA LYS A 147 -0.16 8.96 -7.09
C LYS A 147 1.02 9.05 -8.06
N ARG A 148 1.11 8.09 -8.98
CA ARG A 148 2.10 8.09 -10.08
C ARG A 148 1.68 9.06 -11.18
N LEU A 149 2.62 9.88 -11.63
CA LEU A 149 2.43 10.93 -12.64
C LEU A 149 3.15 10.64 -13.96
N LYS A 150 4.20 9.81 -13.93
CA LYS A 150 5.00 9.35 -15.06
C LYS A 150 5.48 7.93 -14.80
#